data_AF-A0A1J4TSI2-F1
#
_entry.id   AF-A0A1J4TSI2-F1
#
_cell.length_a   1.000
_cell.length_b   1.000
_cell.length_c   1.000
_cell.angle_alpha   90.00
_cell.angle_beta   90.00
_cell.angle_gamma   90.00
#
_symmetry.space_group_name_H-M   'P 1'
#
loop_
_entity.id
_entity.type
_entity.pdbx_description
1 polymer ?
#
loop_
_entity_poly.entity_id
_entity_poly.type
_entity_poly.pdbx_seq_one_letter_code
_entity_poly.pdbx_strand_id
1 'polypeptide(L)'
;MLYRHHKRKTLIHASFVSRERGSLIAKDLKILKEKYRFSGIVSDGGTGIGNAVYTKFGNIPHKICMAHLHRDIINTIGRYPKDKRVRDLKRIADHIWLIESKEALNWWRDKLQKWIDKNREFLTETKHLDTGGWWYIHKGVRKAV
;
A
#
# COMPACT_ATOMS: atom_id res chain seq x y z
N MET A 1 8.88 -10.63 11.80
CA MET A 1 7.89 -11.02 10.78
C MET A 1 6.89 -11.98 11.38
N LEU A 2 5.60 -11.72 11.21
CA LEU A 2 4.51 -12.53 11.77
C LEU A 2 3.61 -13.01 10.64
N TYR A 3 3.28 -14.30 10.63
CA TYR A 3 2.43 -14.92 9.63
C TYR A 3 1.20 -15.48 10.31
N ARG A 4 0.02 -15.08 9.86
CA ARG A 4 -1.26 -15.41 10.51
C ARG A 4 -2.21 -16.07 9.52
N HIS A 5 -2.90 -17.11 9.98
CA HIS A 5 -3.97 -17.72 9.20
C HIS A 5 -5.18 -16.78 9.14
N HIS A 6 -5.66 -16.46 7.92
CA HIS A 6 -6.72 -15.46 7.73
C HIS A 6 -8.04 -15.81 8.43
N LYS A 7 -8.55 -17.06 8.28
CA LYS A 7 -9.83 -17.47 8.91
C LYS A 7 -9.71 -17.77 10.39
N ARG A 8 -8.81 -18.69 10.77
CA ARG A 8 -8.59 -19.13 12.16
C ARG A 8 -7.98 -18.08 13.08
N LYS A 9 -7.46 -16.98 12.52
CA LYS A 9 -6.86 -15.88 13.28
C LYS A 9 -5.66 -16.28 14.16
N THR A 10 -5.10 -17.47 13.94
CA THR A 10 -3.94 -17.99 14.66
C THR A 10 -2.63 -17.60 13.99
N LEU A 11 -1.59 -17.40 14.81
CA LEU A 11 -0.22 -17.27 14.32
C LEU A 11 0.25 -18.64 13.82
N ILE A 12 0.79 -18.70 12.60
CA ILE A 12 1.30 -19.94 11.98
C ILE A 12 2.82 -19.98 11.90
N HIS A 13 3.46 -18.81 11.92
CA HIS A 13 4.92 -18.68 11.99
C HIS A 13 5.30 -17.29 12.51
N ALA A 14 6.39 -17.23 13.25
CA ALA A 14 6.99 -15.99 13.72
C ALA A 14 8.50 -16.08 13.55
N SER A 15 9.10 -14.99 13.09
CA SER A 15 10.53 -14.86 12.85
C SER A 15 11.00 -13.51 13.36
N PHE A 16 11.93 -13.52 14.31
CA PHE A 16 12.46 -12.31 14.94
C PHE A 16 13.81 -12.00 14.33
N VAL A 17 13.90 -10.87 13.61
CA VAL A 17 15.09 -10.45 12.87
C VAL A 17 15.35 -8.98 13.13
N SER A 18 16.61 -8.57 13.15
CA SER A 18 17.01 -7.17 13.42
C SER A 18 16.57 -6.21 12.32
N ARG A 19 16.43 -6.70 11.08
CA ARG A 19 15.91 -5.95 9.92
C ARG A 19 15.10 -6.85 9.03
N GLU A 20 14.01 -6.33 8.51
CA GLU A 20 13.20 -7.00 7.49
C GLU A 20 13.93 -6.94 6.14
N ARG A 21 14.12 -8.12 5.51
CA ARG A 21 14.76 -8.25 4.19
C ARG A 21 13.94 -9.22 3.35
N GLY A 22 13.80 -8.94 2.05
CA GLY A 22 13.09 -9.81 1.11
C GLY A 22 13.59 -11.26 1.14
N SER A 23 14.90 -11.47 1.28
CA SER A 23 15.50 -12.81 1.38
C SER A 23 15.08 -13.58 2.62
N LEU A 24 14.89 -12.90 3.76
CA LEU A 24 14.42 -13.51 5.01
C LEU A 24 12.94 -13.87 4.92
N ILE A 25 12.13 -12.98 4.35
CA ILE A 25 10.71 -13.26 4.05
C ILE A 25 10.60 -14.49 3.14
N ALA A 26 11.43 -14.56 2.10
CA ALA A 26 11.43 -15.67 1.15
C ALA A 26 11.83 -17.00 1.80
N LYS A 27 12.71 -16.98 2.82
CA LYS A 27 13.07 -18.14 3.63
C LYS A 27 11.88 -18.63 4.45
N ASP A 28 11.21 -17.72 5.16
CA ASP A 28 10.02 -18.04 5.96
C ASP A 28 8.88 -18.60 5.08
N LEU A 29 8.65 -17.97 3.92
CA LEU A 29 7.65 -18.42 2.96
C LEU A 29 7.95 -19.83 2.40
N LYS A 30 9.23 -20.19 2.22
CA LYS A 30 9.62 -21.54 1.80
C LYS A 30 9.19 -22.58 2.86
N ILE A 31 9.52 -22.34 4.13
CA ILE A 31 9.15 -23.21 5.25
C ILE A 31 7.63 -23.38 5.32
N LEU A 32 6.90 -22.27 5.17
CA LEU A 32 5.44 -22.29 5.19
C LEU A 32 4.83 -23.04 4.00
N LYS A 33 5.41 -22.92 2.81
CA LYS A 33 4.94 -23.60 1.59
C LYS A 33 5.01 -25.13 1.70
N GLU A 34 5.96 -25.65 2.45
CA GLU A 34 6.08 -27.10 2.73
C GLU A 34 5.00 -27.60 3.69
N LYS A 35 4.44 -26.72 4.55
CA LYS A 35 3.45 -27.08 5.58
C LYS A 35 2.00 -26.77 5.20
N TYR A 36 1.79 -25.82 4.29
CA TYR A 36 0.46 -25.30 3.98
C TYR A 36 0.25 -25.15 2.46
N ARG A 37 -0.98 -25.37 2.02
CA ARG A 37 -1.44 -24.97 0.68
C ARG A 37 -2.03 -23.57 0.75
N PHE A 38 -1.45 -22.66 -0.04
CA PHE A 38 -1.87 -21.27 -0.08
C PHE A 38 -2.87 -21.05 -1.22
N SER A 39 -3.97 -20.34 -0.94
CA SER A 39 -4.88 -19.81 -1.97
C SER A 39 -4.68 -18.32 -2.23
N GLY A 40 -3.96 -17.62 -1.35
CA GLY A 40 -3.65 -16.20 -1.47
C GLY A 40 -2.85 -15.68 -0.29
N ILE A 41 -2.24 -14.52 -0.46
CA ILE A 41 -1.42 -13.83 0.56
C ILE A 41 -1.89 -12.38 0.66
N VAL A 42 -2.05 -11.90 1.89
CA VAL A 42 -2.26 -10.48 2.19
C VAL A 42 -1.07 -10.00 3.01
N SER A 43 -0.49 -8.86 2.63
CA SER A 43 0.70 -8.30 3.29
C SER A 43 0.66 -6.79 3.38
N ASP A 44 1.65 -6.18 4.02
CA ASP A 44 1.75 -4.73 4.18
C ASP A 44 2.14 -4.01 2.88
N GLY A 45 2.53 -4.74 1.83
CA GLY A 45 2.69 -4.20 0.48
C GLY A 45 4.09 -3.66 0.15
N GLY A 46 5.07 -3.89 1.02
CA GLY A 46 6.47 -3.57 0.70
C GLY A 46 6.99 -4.33 -0.52
N THR A 47 7.78 -3.67 -1.36
CA THR A 47 8.38 -4.25 -2.59
C THR A 47 9.16 -5.54 -2.31
N GLY A 48 9.91 -5.57 -1.21
CA GLY A 48 10.63 -6.77 -0.77
C GLY A 48 9.72 -7.95 -0.43
N ILE A 49 8.51 -7.69 0.08
CA ILE A 49 7.50 -8.71 0.36
C ILE A 49 6.90 -9.22 -0.95
N GLY A 50 6.50 -8.31 -1.85
CA GLY A 50 5.93 -8.67 -3.15
C GLY A 50 6.86 -9.55 -3.96
N ASN A 51 8.14 -9.17 -4.05
CA ASN A 51 9.16 -9.97 -4.73
C ASN A 51 9.34 -11.34 -4.08
N ALA A 52 9.41 -11.42 -2.75
CA ALA A 52 9.55 -12.69 -2.04
C ALA A 52 8.36 -13.63 -2.27
N VAL A 53 7.13 -13.08 -2.29
CA VAL A 53 5.91 -13.83 -2.60
C VAL A 53 5.97 -14.36 -4.03
N TYR A 54 6.25 -13.50 -5.01
CA TYR A 54 6.34 -13.90 -6.41
C TYR A 54 7.40 -14.99 -6.62
N THR A 55 8.60 -14.83 -6.06
CA THR A 55 9.68 -15.82 -6.17
C THR A 55 9.31 -17.18 -5.57
N LYS A 56 8.46 -17.24 -4.52
CA LYS A 56 8.12 -18.51 -3.85
C LYS A 56 6.82 -19.14 -4.32
N PHE A 57 5.86 -18.35 -4.79
CA PHE A 57 4.52 -18.82 -5.14
C PHE A 57 4.11 -18.50 -6.59
N GLY A 58 4.91 -17.76 -7.36
CA GLY A 58 4.55 -17.31 -8.70
C GLY A 58 3.33 -16.38 -8.67
N ASN A 59 2.35 -16.66 -9.52
CA ASN A 59 1.13 -15.86 -9.69
C ASN A 59 0.01 -16.17 -8.68
N ILE A 60 0.35 -16.55 -7.45
CA ILE A 60 -0.68 -16.67 -6.41
C ILE A 60 -1.33 -15.29 -6.16
N PRO A 61 -2.65 -15.22 -5.89
CA PRO A 61 -3.28 -13.97 -5.51
C PRO A 61 -2.57 -13.30 -4.33
N HIS A 62 -1.95 -12.14 -4.59
CA HIS A 62 -1.28 -11.32 -3.59
C HIS A 62 -1.98 -9.96 -3.51
N LYS A 63 -2.36 -9.54 -2.30
CA LYS A 63 -3.02 -8.25 -2.06
C LYS A 63 -2.30 -7.49 -0.94
N ILE A 64 -2.34 -6.17 -1.04
CA ILE A 64 -1.94 -5.28 0.07
C ILE A 64 -3.09 -5.25 1.08
N CYS A 65 -2.77 -5.27 2.37
CA CYS A 65 -3.74 -5.07 3.42
C CYS A 65 -4.35 -3.67 3.28
N MET A 66 -5.66 -3.58 3.07
CA MET A 66 -6.37 -2.30 2.92
C MET A 66 -6.17 -1.38 4.13
N ALA A 67 -6.01 -1.95 5.33
CA ALA A 67 -5.73 -1.19 6.54
C ALA A 67 -4.32 -0.58 6.58
N HIS A 68 -3.32 -1.23 6.00
CA HIS A 68 -1.99 -0.66 5.87
C HIS A 68 -1.96 0.37 4.74
N LEU A 69 -2.58 0.06 3.59
CA LEU A 69 -2.72 1.01 2.48
C LEU A 69 -3.38 2.32 2.91
N HIS A 70 -4.54 2.24 3.57
CA HIS A 70 -5.26 3.42 4.06
C HIS A 70 -4.42 4.20 5.07
N ARG A 71 -3.80 3.52 6.04
CA ARG A 71 -2.96 4.16 7.05
C ARG A 71 -1.76 4.86 6.44
N ASP A 72 -1.10 4.26 5.45
CA ASP A 72 0.04 4.84 4.76
C ASP A 72 -0.37 6.11 4.00
N ILE A 73 -1.54 6.10 3.36
CA ILE A 73 -2.12 7.30 2.73
C ILE A 73 -2.37 8.39 3.78
N ILE A 74 -3.06 8.08 4.88
CA ILE A 74 -3.38 9.06 5.93
C ILE A 74 -2.12 9.62 6.60
N ASN A 75 -1.12 8.78 6.88
CA ASN A 75 0.16 9.24 7.43
C ASN A 75 0.88 10.19 6.48
N THR A 76 0.73 9.96 5.18
CA THR A 76 1.40 10.74 4.14
C THR A 76 0.71 12.09 3.89
N ILE A 77 -0.63 12.16 3.93
CA ILE A 77 -1.40 13.39 3.67
C ILE A 77 -1.82 14.14 4.95
N GLY A 78 -1.63 13.53 6.12
CA GLY A 78 -2.03 14.02 7.42
C GLY A 78 -3.47 13.64 7.79
N ARG A 79 -3.72 13.46 9.10
CA ARG A 79 -5.03 13.10 9.65
C ARG A 79 -6.09 14.21 9.49
N TYR A 80 -5.66 15.46 9.58
CA TYR A 80 -6.50 16.66 9.50
C TYR A 80 -5.93 17.66 8.48
N PRO A 81 -5.97 17.35 7.18
CA PRO A 81 -5.42 18.23 6.17
C PRO A 81 -6.21 19.55 6.11
N LYS A 82 -5.49 20.67 6.08
CA LYS A 82 -6.10 22.01 5.99
C LYS A 82 -6.53 22.34 4.56
N ASP A 83 -5.75 21.89 3.58
CA ASP A 83 -6.02 22.11 2.16
C ASP A 83 -7.26 21.35 1.69
N LYS A 84 -8.17 22.04 0.99
CA LYS A 84 -9.42 21.45 0.49
C LYS A 84 -9.16 20.26 -0.45
N ARG A 85 -8.17 20.35 -1.33
CA ARG A 85 -7.81 19.31 -2.31
C ARG A 85 -7.38 18.05 -1.58
N VAL A 86 -6.57 18.20 -0.53
CA VAL A 86 -6.08 17.08 0.29
C VAL A 86 -7.20 16.48 1.15
N ARG A 87 -8.15 17.29 1.65
CA ARG A 87 -9.37 16.76 2.28
C ARG A 87 -10.22 15.94 1.32
N ASP A 88 -10.34 16.37 0.07
CA ASP A 88 -11.07 15.62 -0.96
C ASP A 88 -10.36 14.30 -1.29
N LEU A 89 -9.04 14.29 -1.39
CA LEU A 89 -8.25 13.05 -1.54
C LEU A 89 -8.44 12.12 -0.35
N LYS A 90 -8.42 12.65 0.88
CA LYS A 90 -8.68 11.87 2.09
C LYS A 90 -10.04 11.19 2.04
N ARG A 91 -11.09 11.92 1.61
CA ARG A 91 -12.43 11.33 1.44
C ARG A 91 -12.40 10.16 0.46
N ILE A 92 -11.71 10.30 -0.68
CA ILE A 92 -11.55 9.19 -1.64
C ILE A 92 -10.82 8.01 -0.99
N ALA A 93 -9.74 8.24 -0.25
CA ALA A 93 -9.01 7.20 0.46
C ALA A 93 -9.90 6.48 1.50
N ASP A 94 -10.73 7.21 2.24
CA ASP A 94 -11.67 6.64 3.21
C ASP A 94 -12.72 5.73 2.55
N HIS A 95 -13.01 5.89 1.25
CA HIS A 95 -13.92 4.98 0.53
C HIS A 95 -13.31 3.61 0.21
N ILE A 96 -12.02 3.37 0.47
CA ILE A 96 -11.39 2.05 0.30
C ILE A 96 -12.15 0.96 1.07
N TRP A 97 -12.71 1.31 2.23
CA TRP A 97 -13.47 0.39 3.08
C TRP A 97 -14.80 -0.06 2.48
N LEU A 98 -15.31 0.64 1.48
CA LEU A 98 -16.59 0.37 0.83
C LEU A 98 -16.43 -0.44 -0.47
N ILE A 99 -15.20 -0.84 -0.81
CA ILE A 99 -14.91 -1.60 -2.03
C ILE A 99 -15.21 -3.08 -1.79
N GLU A 100 -16.44 -3.47 -2.08
CA GLU A 100 -16.91 -4.86 -1.93
C GLU A 100 -17.21 -5.54 -3.28
N SER A 101 -17.19 -4.79 -4.37
CA SER A 101 -17.46 -5.30 -5.72
C SER A 101 -16.50 -4.72 -6.77
N LYS A 102 -16.52 -5.31 -7.97
CA LYS A 102 -15.73 -4.82 -9.11
C LYS A 102 -16.22 -3.45 -9.57
N GLU A 103 -17.52 -3.22 -9.49
CA GLU A 103 -18.18 -1.96 -9.82
C GLU A 103 -17.75 -0.86 -8.84
N ALA A 104 -17.75 -1.16 -7.53
CA ALA A 104 -17.26 -0.24 -6.49
C ALA A 104 -15.77 0.10 -6.67
N LEU A 105 -14.95 -0.89 -7.04
CA LEU A 105 -13.54 -0.69 -7.36
C LEU A 105 -13.36 0.23 -8.58
N ASN A 106 -14.14 -0.01 -9.64
CA ASN A 106 -14.07 0.80 -10.85
C ASN A 106 -14.51 2.25 -10.59
N TRP A 107 -15.59 2.44 -9.84
CA TRP A 107 -16.04 3.76 -9.40
C TRP A 107 -14.97 4.47 -8.58
N TRP A 108 -14.35 3.78 -7.62
CA TRP A 108 -13.30 4.34 -6.76
C TRP A 108 -12.08 4.80 -7.59
N ARG A 109 -11.65 3.97 -8.55
CA ARG A 109 -10.56 4.30 -9.48
C ARG A 109 -10.89 5.52 -10.34
N ASP A 110 -12.10 5.60 -10.87
CA ASP A 110 -12.56 6.76 -11.64
C ASP A 110 -12.57 8.03 -10.78
N LYS A 111 -13.04 7.97 -9.53
CA LYS A 111 -13.00 9.11 -8.60
C LYS A 111 -11.58 9.56 -8.31
N LEU A 112 -10.66 8.62 -8.07
CA LEU A 112 -9.26 8.93 -7.85
C LEU A 112 -8.64 9.58 -9.10
N GLN A 113 -8.86 9.01 -10.29
CA GLN A 113 -8.33 9.55 -11.54
C GLN A 113 -8.85 10.96 -11.81
N LYS A 114 -10.16 11.19 -11.67
CA LYS A 114 -10.76 12.53 -11.81
C LYS A 114 -10.17 13.54 -10.83
N TRP A 115 -9.86 13.10 -9.60
CA TRP A 115 -9.19 13.96 -8.64
C TRP A 115 -7.76 14.28 -9.07
N ILE A 116 -6.99 13.30 -9.56
CA ILE A 116 -5.63 13.50 -10.08
C ILE A 116 -5.65 14.49 -11.24
N ASP A 117 -6.53 14.29 -12.22
CA ASP A 117 -6.62 15.13 -13.42
C ASP A 117 -6.97 16.57 -13.04
N LYS A 118 -7.96 16.76 -12.16
CA LYS A 118 -8.37 18.07 -11.67
C LYS A 118 -7.27 18.80 -10.89
N ASN A 119 -6.39 18.06 -10.20
CA ASN A 119 -5.35 18.62 -9.34
C ASN A 119 -3.95 18.44 -9.92
N ARG A 120 -3.82 18.25 -11.24
CA ARG A 120 -2.53 17.96 -11.88
C ARG A 120 -1.50 19.05 -11.62
N GLU A 121 -1.87 20.31 -11.77
CA GLU A 121 -0.98 21.46 -11.50
C GLU A 121 -0.49 21.48 -10.05
N PHE A 122 -1.40 21.23 -9.10
CA PHE A 122 -1.07 21.09 -7.68
C PHE A 122 -0.09 19.93 -7.45
N LEU A 123 -0.31 18.78 -8.07
CA LEU A 123 0.62 17.65 -7.93
C LEU A 123 2.00 17.97 -8.53
N THR A 124 2.05 18.69 -9.65
CA THR A 124 3.30 19.01 -10.36
C THR A 124 4.01 20.26 -9.84
N GLU A 125 3.47 20.93 -8.83
CA GLU A 125 4.06 22.14 -8.27
C GLU A 125 5.46 21.84 -7.70
N THR A 126 6.47 22.53 -8.21
CA THR A 126 7.87 22.39 -7.81
C THR A 126 8.43 23.73 -7.34
N LYS A 127 9.44 23.64 -6.47
CA LYS A 127 10.24 24.79 -6.06
C LYS A 127 11.70 24.53 -6.44
N HIS A 128 12.38 25.57 -6.92
CA HIS A 128 13.81 25.56 -7.14
C HIS A 128 14.53 25.81 -5.81
N LEU A 129 15.58 25.04 -5.55
CA LEU A 129 16.48 25.22 -4.44
C LEU A 129 17.67 26.04 -4.90
N ASP A 130 18.18 26.92 -4.04
CA ASP A 130 19.36 27.75 -4.34
C ASP A 130 20.60 26.89 -4.67
N THR A 131 20.61 25.63 -4.25
CA THR A 131 21.63 24.61 -4.56
C THR A 131 21.53 24.02 -5.98
N GLY A 132 20.64 24.53 -6.85
CA GLY A 132 20.46 24.06 -8.23
C GLY A 132 19.55 22.83 -8.38
N GLY A 133 18.84 22.43 -7.32
CA GLY A 133 17.93 21.29 -7.32
C GLY A 133 16.46 21.69 -7.44
N TRP A 134 15.60 20.74 -7.83
CA TRP A 134 14.14 20.91 -7.80
C TRP A 134 13.52 19.93 -6.83
N TRP A 135 12.44 20.34 -6.16
CA TRP A 135 11.62 19.44 -5.36
C TRP A 135 10.15 19.73 -5.54
N TYR A 136 9.34 18.68 -5.59
CA TYR A 136 7.89 18.81 -5.51
C TYR A 136 7.51 19.38 -4.15
N ILE A 137 6.59 20.33 -4.15
CA ILE A 137 6.06 20.93 -2.92
C ILE A 137 5.16 19.91 -2.20
N HIS A 138 4.35 19.17 -2.94
CA HIS A 138 3.33 18.27 -2.39
C HIS A 138 3.74 16.79 -2.44
N LYS A 139 4.98 16.47 -2.02
CA LYS A 139 5.53 15.09 -2.05
C LYS A 139 4.62 14.05 -1.41
N GLY A 140 4.01 14.39 -0.28
CA GLY A 140 3.09 13.48 0.40
C GLY A 140 1.87 13.15 -0.46
N VAL A 141 1.18 14.17 -0.96
CA VAL A 141 0.02 14.00 -1.83
C VAL A 141 0.38 13.19 -3.08
N ARG A 142 1.52 13.47 -3.70
CA ARG A 142 2.01 12.71 -4.87
C ARG A 142 2.26 11.23 -4.57
N LYS A 143 2.70 10.89 -3.36
CA LYS A 143 2.93 9.50 -2.93
C LYS A 143 1.61 8.77 -2.62
N ALA A 144 0.57 9.51 -2.28
CA ALA A 144 -0.73 8.97 -1.89
C ALA A 144 -1.67 8.65 -3.07
N VAL A 145 -1.31 9.03 -4.29
CA VAL A 145 -2.08 8.81 -5.52
C VAL A 145 -1.40 7.81 -6.45
#